data_AF-A0A0F8B7D8-F1
#
_entry.id   AF-A0A0F8B7D8-F1
#
_cell.length_a   1.000
_cell.length_b   1.000
_cell.length_c   1.000
_cell.angle_alpha   90.00
_cell.angle_beta   90.00
_cell.angle_gamma   90.00
#
_symmetry.space_group_name_H-M   'P 1'
#
loop_
_entity.id
_entity.type
_entity.pdbx_description
1 polymer ?
#
loop_
_entity_poly.entity_id
_entity_poly.type
_entity_poly.pdbx_seq_one_letter_code
_entity_poly.pdbx_strand_id
1 'polypeptide(L)'
;MLLHENFCRRNNVTCPQCHNVFQKSSEEWANHWHCARDDAFGSSPASKSKHDTIYHTKYTCEDCKQEFESLPLLAQHRTSVCPSKLILCQFCHLEVPQDGDPANPSAEMILSGLTAHELADGGRTTECHLCDKIVRLRDMQTHMKTHELNKVSRSPPPICRNRRCGRTRFGVGPRGAVHSFAEPGSVDRLGFCPGCFEPLFATVHDPDGKAMRRRIERRYLTQLIAGCNKASCSNEWCKTGRKNQGLEPKGSKTSEALPMVKPLLEKIWQEDTPMFLCVEDLNQKRWSLAEMLAAENVFGLEWCIAAAEAENGDLDNMRVWLQNWAPRKV
;
A
#
# COMPACT_ATOMS: atom_id res chain seq x y z
N MET A 1 23.91 -67.17 32.52
CA MET A 1 24.20 -65.72 32.74
C MET A 1 24.18 -65.30 34.22
N LEU A 2 24.06 -66.22 35.20
CA LEU A 2 24.06 -65.91 36.64
C LEU A 2 25.39 -65.36 37.19
N LEU A 3 26.52 -65.78 36.61
CA LEU A 3 27.87 -65.40 37.06
C LEU A 3 28.18 -63.91 36.76
N HIS A 4 27.77 -63.43 35.58
CA HIS A 4 27.95 -62.02 35.21
C HIS A 4 27.07 -61.10 36.05
N GLU A 5 25.81 -61.49 36.30
CA GLU A 5 24.90 -60.73 37.15
C GLU A 5 25.43 -60.62 38.59
N ASN A 6 25.91 -61.74 39.16
CA ASN A 6 26.52 -61.73 40.48
C ASN A 6 27.81 -60.89 40.55
N PHE A 7 28.64 -60.93 39.50
CA PHE A 7 29.85 -60.09 39.41
C PHE A 7 29.49 -58.60 39.33
N CYS A 8 28.47 -58.24 38.55
CA CYS A 8 27.99 -56.88 38.41
C CYS A 8 27.42 -56.35 39.74
N ARG A 9 26.54 -57.11 40.42
CA ARG A 9 25.97 -56.72 41.73
C ARG A 9 27.02 -56.61 42.84
N ARG A 10 28.10 -57.39 42.75
CA ARG A 10 29.20 -57.35 43.74
C ARG A 10 30.05 -56.09 43.58
N ASN A 11 30.39 -55.72 42.35
CA ASN A 11 31.35 -54.64 42.08
C ASN A 11 30.71 -53.28 41.79
N ASN A 12 29.43 -53.24 41.43
CA ASN A 12 28.76 -52.00 41.05
C ASN A 12 27.68 -51.59 42.06
N VAL A 13 27.37 -50.30 42.08
CA VAL A 13 26.33 -49.67 42.89
C VAL A 13 25.51 -48.73 42.02
N THR A 14 24.20 -48.76 42.20
CA THR A 14 23.25 -47.88 41.51
C THR A 14 22.93 -46.69 42.41
N CYS A 15 23.06 -45.47 41.89
CA CYS A 15 22.62 -44.29 42.63
C CYS A 15 21.09 -44.32 42.82
N PRO A 16 20.56 -44.10 44.03
CA PRO A 16 19.12 -44.12 44.26
C PRO A 16 18.37 -42.92 43.65
N GLN A 17 19.08 -41.84 43.30
CA GLN A 17 18.48 -40.60 42.79
C GLN A 17 18.55 -40.49 41.25
N CYS A 18 19.71 -40.65 40.62
CA CYS A 18 19.82 -40.61 39.14
C CYS A 18 19.84 -41.99 38.46
N HIS A 19 19.88 -43.08 39.22
CA HIS A 19 19.95 -44.45 38.71
C HIS A 19 21.21 -44.80 37.87
N ASN A 20 22.22 -43.92 37.86
CA ASN A 20 23.52 -44.22 37.26
C ASN A 20 24.23 -45.34 38.02
N VAL A 21 24.94 -46.20 37.28
CA VAL A 21 25.68 -47.34 37.81
C VAL A 21 27.16 -47.00 37.87
N PHE A 22 27.76 -47.14 39.04
CA PHE A 22 29.18 -46.89 39.29
C PHE A 22 29.87 -48.12 39.85
N GLN A 23 31.19 -48.21 39.70
CA GLN A 23 31.99 -49.21 40.42
C GLN A 23 32.16 -48.77 41.88
N LYS A 24 32.01 -49.68 42.84
CA LYS A 24 32.09 -49.36 44.27
C LYS A 24 33.44 -48.77 44.69
N SER A 25 34.52 -49.12 43.98
CA SER A 25 35.88 -48.64 44.22
C SER A 25 36.28 -47.44 43.35
N SER A 26 35.40 -46.91 42.49
CA SER A 26 35.77 -45.77 41.64
C SER A 26 35.72 -44.45 42.41
N GLU A 27 36.64 -43.55 42.07
CA GLU A 27 36.63 -42.17 42.58
C GLU A 27 35.36 -41.41 42.13
N GLU A 28 34.76 -41.83 41.01
CA GLU A 28 33.51 -41.27 40.48
C GLU A 28 32.33 -41.50 41.43
N TRP A 29 32.23 -42.68 42.05
CA TRP A 29 31.19 -42.95 43.06
C TRP A 29 31.48 -42.21 44.36
N ALA A 30 32.74 -42.21 44.79
CA ALA A 30 33.16 -41.53 46.01
C ALA A 30 32.88 -40.02 45.98
N ASN A 31 33.00 -39.42 44.79
CA ASN A 31 32.74 -38.01 44.55
C ASN A 31 31.41 -37.74 43.85
N HIS A 32 30.53 -38.73 43.77
CA HIS A 32 29.20 -38.58 43.19
C HIS A 32 28.35 -37.64 44.04
N TRP A 33 27.73 -36.66 43.42
CA TRP A 33 26.93 -35.64 44.08
C TRP A 33 25.66 -35.35 43.31
N HIS A 34 24.66 -34.89 44.06
CA HIS A 34 23.43 -34.31 43.56
C HIS A 34 23.26 -32.93 44.15
N CYS A 35 22.74 -32.01 43.35
CA CYS A 35 22.34 -30.72 43.86
C CYS A 35 21.11 -30.86 44.77
N ALA A 36 21.02 -30.01 45.79
CA ALA A 36 19.84 -29.94 46.65
C ALA A 36 18.78 -28.95 46.14
N ARG A 37 19.12 -28.12 45.17
CA ARG A 37 18.27 -27.01 44.66
C ARG A 37 17.73 -27.27 43.26
N ASP A 38 18.33 -28.18 42.51
CA ASP A 38 17.90 -28.60 41.17
C ASP A 38 18.25 -30.07 40.91
N ASP A 39 17.91 -30.55 39.71
CA ASP A 39 18.08 -31.95 39.32
C ASP A 39 19.50 -32.28 38.81
N ALA A 40 20.48 -31.38 38.96
CA ALA A 40 21.83 -31.60 38.48
C ALA A 40 22.59 -32.62 39.35
N PHE A 41 23.46 -33.39 38.70
CA PHE A 41 24.33 -34.34 39.35
C PHE A 41 25.66 -34.43 38.61
N GLY A 42 26.67 -34.97 39.28
CA GLY A 42 27.99 -35.21 38.70
C GLY A 42 28.85 -36.07 39.59
N SER A 43 30.03 -36.44 39.09
CA SER A 43 30.88 -37.45 39.73
C SER A 43 32.27 -36.92 40.11
N SER A 44 32.42 -35.60 40.20
CA SER A 44 33.68 -34.96 40.62
C SER A 44 33.42 -33.72 41.50
N PRO A 45 34.32 -33.39 42.45
CA PRO A 45 34.18 -32.18 43.25
C PRO A 45 34.32 -30.90 42.40
N ALA A 46 35.15 -30.94 41.36
CA ALA A 46 35.34 -29.85 40.41
C ALA A 46 34.04 -29.55 39.64
N SER A 47 33.31 -30.59 39.20
CA SER A 47 32.02 -30.41 38.53
C SER A 47 30.95 -29.85 39.47
N LYS A 48 30.98 -30.22 40.76
CA LYS A 48 30.09 -29.64 41.78
C LYS A 48 30.34 -28.15 41.96
N SER A 49 31.60 -27.78 42.20
CA SER A 49 31.98 -26.38 42.39
C SER A 49 31.64 -25.53 41.16
N LYS A 50 31.86 -26.05 39.95
CA LYS A 50 31.45 -25.38 38.71
C LYS A 50 29.93 -25.19 38.63
N HIS A 51 29.16 -26.22 38.96
CA HIS A 51 27.70 -26.14 38.99
C HIS A 51 27.20 -25.10 40.00
N ASP A 52 27.69 -25.16 41.24
CA ASP A 52 27.33 -24.20 42.31
C ASP A 52 27.69 -22.76 41.91
N THR A 53 28.83 -22.58 41.24
CA THR A 53 29.25 -21.29 40.70
C THR A 53 28.24 -20.79 39.66
N ILE A 54 27.92 -21.60 38.64
CA ILE A 54 27.06 -21.17 37.53
C ILE A 54 25.61 -20.95 37.97
N TYR A 55 25.05 -21.83 38.80
CA TYR A 55 23.61 -21.89 39.08
C TYR A 55 23.19 -21.35 40.45
N HIS A 56 24.12 -21.24 41.40
CA HIS A 56 23.80 -20.90 42.80
C HIS A 56 24.62 -19.75 43.36
N THR A 57 25.34 -19.04 42.50
CA THR A 57 26.03 -17.79 42.84
C THR A 57 25.24 -16.62 42.30
N LYS A 58 25.08 -15.58 43.13
CA LYS A 58 24.46 -14.32 42.69
C LYS A 58 25.44 -13.52 41.85
N TYR A 59 24.96 -12.96 40.76
CA TYR A 59 25.73 -12.12 39.86
C TYR A 59 25.06 -10.78 39.65
N THR A 60 25.84 -9.71 39.61
CA THR A 60 25.37 -8.37 39.30
C THR A 60 25.73 -8.03 37.86
N CYS A 61 24.77 -7.51 37.09
CA CYS A 61 25.04 -7.00 35.75
C CYS A 61 25.92 -5.76 35.83
N GLU A 62 27.05 -5.76 35.14
CA GLU A 62 27.98 -4.62 35.14
C GLU A 62 27.39 -3.38 34.51
N ASP A 63 26.49 -3.55 33.54
CA ASP A 63 25.96 -2.47 32.72
C ASP A 63 24.76 -1.78 33.40
N CYS A 64 23.79 -2.54 33.91
CA CYS A 64 22.55 -2.02 34.52
C CYS A 64 22.46 -2.15 36.04
N LYS A 65 23.45 -2.79 36.68
CA LYS A 65 23.54 -3.01 38.15
C LYS A 65 22.43 -3.86 38.78
N GLN A 66 21.60 -4.55 37.98
CA GLN A 66 20.62 -5.51 38.48
C GLN A 66 21.28 -6.81 38.95
N GLU A 67 20.73 -7.43 39.99
CA GLU A 67 21.20 -8.70 40.55
C GLU A 67 20.39 -9.90 40.03
N PHE A 68 21.08 -11.02 39.80
CA PHE A 68 20.52 -12.27 39.29
C PHE A 68 21.01 -13.44 40.13
N GLU A 69 20.15 -14.44 40.34
CA GLU A 69 20.43 -15.60 41.20
C GLU A 69 21.35 -16.64 40.54
N SER A 70 21.63 -16.52 39.24
CA SER A 70 22.50 -17.43 38.50
C SER A 70 23.11 -16.79 37.25
N LEU A 71 24.20 -17.38 36.75
CA LEU A 71 24.88 -16.93 35.55
C LEU A 71 24.01 -17.05 34.28
N PRO A 72 23.22 -18.13 34.06
CA PRO A 72 22.32 -18.21 32.91
C PRO A 72 21.26 -17.11 32.89
N LEU A 73 20.70 -16.74 34.05
CA LEU A 73 19.72 -15.65 34.13
C LEU A 73 20.37 -14.31 33.79
N LEU A 74 21.60 -14.05 34.28
CA LEU A 74 22.35 -12.86 33.89
C LEU A 74 22.63 -12.84 32.38
N ALA A 75 23.07 -13.96 31.80
CA ALA A 75 23.33 -14.06 30.36
C ALA A 75 22.07 -13.82 29.52
N GLN A 76 20.94 -14.39 29.93
CA GLN A 76 19.65 -14.14 29.30
C GLN A 76 19.29 -12.66 29.39
N HIS A 77 19.42 -12.04 30.56
CA HIS A 77 19.14 -10.62 30.73
C HIS A 77 19.99 -9.75 29.80
N ARG A 78 21.32 -9.93 29.80
CA ARG A 78 22.26 -9.14 28.98
C ARG A 78 21.98 -9.22 27.49
N THR A 79 21.47 -10.36 27.02
CA THR A 79 21.20 -10.61 25.60
C THR A 79 19.77 -10.30 25.18
N SER A 80 18.83 -10.15 26.11
CA SER A 80 17.42 -9.91 25.80
C SER A 80 16.98 -8.50 26.21
N VAL A 81 16.84 -8.27 27.52
CA VAL A 81 16.09 -7.13 28.07
C VAL A 81 16.96 -6.09 28.77
N CYS A 82 18.27 -6.27 28.86
CA CYS A 82 19.14 -5.31 29.55
C CYS A 82 19.01 -3.90 28.96
N PRO A 83 18.77 -2.85 29.77
CA PRO A 83 18.60 -1.48 29.27
C PRO A 83 19.84 -0.96 28.54
N SER A 84 21.02 -1.39 28.98
CA SER A 84 22.30 -1.01 28.40
C SER A 84 22.70 -1.84 27.19
N LYS A 85 21.91 -2.86 26.82
CA LYS A 85 22.15 -3.65 25.61
C LYS A 85 22.04 -2.73 24.40
N LEU A 86 23.04 -2.77 23.52
CA LEU A 86 22.99 -2.02 22.27
C LEU A 86 22.04 -2.69 21.28
N ILE A 87 21.22 -1.88 20.64
CA ILE A 87 20.32 -2.23 19.55
C ILE A 87 20.63 -1.36 18.34
N LEU A 88 20.39 -1.88 17.14
CA LEU A 88 20.32 -1.06 15.94
C LEU A 88 18.88 -0.57 15.79
N CYS A 89 18.61 0.67 16.18
CA CYS A 89 17.26 1.23 16.14
C CYS A 89 16.78 1.37 14.69
N GLN A 90 15.61 0.80 14.37
CA GLN A 90 15.05 0.86 13.01
C GLN A 90 14.59 2.26 12.56
N PHE A 91 14.51 3.23 13.47
CA PHE A 91 14.02 4.59 13.19
C PHE A 91 15.14 5.64 13.09
N CYS A 92 16.20 5.54 13.89
CA CYS A 92 17.36 6.44 13.78
C CYS A 92 18.55 5.81 13.05
N HIS A 93 18.54 4.49 12.84
CA HIS A 93 19.60 3.72 12.17
C HIS A 93 20.97 3.83 12.87
N LEU A 94 20.97 4.10 14.18
CA LEU A 94 22.17 4.15 15.02
C LEU A 94 22.19 2.99 16.00
N GLU A 95 23.39 2.60 16.42
CA GLU A 95 23.60 1.69 17.54
C GLU A 95 23.48 2.46 18.85
N VAL A 96 22.48 2.11 19.65
CA VAL A 96 22.06 2.85 20.83
C VAL A 96 21.64 1.89 21.95
N PRO A 97 21.70 2.29 23.22
CA PRO A 97 21.12 1.49 24.31
C PRO A 97 19.62 1.24 24.11
N GLN A 98 19.16 0.07 24.54
CA GLN A 98 17.75 -0.33 24.49
C GLN A 98 16.84 0.56 25.35
N ASP A 99 17.40 1.06 26.46
CA ASP A 99 16.74 1.85 27.49
C ASP A 99 15.55 1.13 28.17
N GLY A 100 14.91 1.82 29.11
CA GLY A 100 13.70 1.37 29.80
C GLY A 100 13.95 0.46 31.01
N ASP A 101 12.88 0.19 31.76
CA ASP A 101 12.91 -0.73 32.91
C ASP A 101 12.36 -2.10 32.48
N PRO A 102 13.18 -3.17 32.50
CA PRO A 102 12.73 -4.52 32.16
C PRO A 102 11.68 -5.07 33.12
N ALA A 103 11.64 -4.59 34.36
CA ALA A 103 10.70 -5.05 35.37
C ALA A 103 9.30 -4.45 35.20
N ASN A 104 9.19 -3.31 34.51
CA ASN A 104 7.93 -2.60 34.32
C ASN A 104 7.81 -2.05 32.88
N PRO A 105 7.71 -2.94 31.87
CA PRO A 105 7.55 -2.51 30.48
C PRO A 105 6.20 -1.83 30.26
N SER A 106 6.17 -0.80 29.43
CA SER A 106 4.90 -0.14 29.08
C SER A 106 4.03 -1.06 28.23
N ALA A 107 2.70 -0.90 28.32
CA ALA A 107 1.76 -1.70 27.53
C ALA A 107 2.00 -1.57 26.02
N GLU A 108 2.42 -0.38 25.55
CA GLU A 108 2.72 -0.14 24.14
C GLU A 108 3.97 -0.89 23.68
N MET A 109 5.00 -1.02 24.52
CA MET A 109 6.18 -1.87 24.22
C MET A 109 5.78 -3.33 24.06
N ILE A 110 4.94 -3.85 24.96
CA ILE A 110 4.49 -5.25 24.91
C ILE A 110 3.71 -5.53 23.63
N LEU A 111 2.79 -4.63 23.25
CA LEU A 111 1.94 -4.83 22.08
C LEU A 111 2.67 -4.64 20.76
N SER A 112 3.60 -3.68 20.70
CA SER A 112 4.34 -3.36 19.47
C SER A 112 5.58 -4.22 19.28
N GLY A 113 6.11 -4.83 20.34
CA GLY A 113 7.40 -5.53 20.35
C GLY A 113 8.60 -4.59 20.21
N LEU A 114 8.40 -3.28 20.33
CA LEU A 114 9.46 -2.28 20.25
C LEU A 114 10.18 -2.13 21.59
N THR A 115 11.47 -1.83 21.49
CA THR A 115 12.27 -1.41 22.66
C THR A 115 11.88 -0.01 23.13
N ALA A 116 12.30 0.38 24.34
CA ALA A 116 11.94 1.67 24.90
C ALA A 116 12.50 2.83 24.05
N HIS A 117 13.75 2.69 23.61
CA HIS A 117 14.37 3.62 22.68
C HIS A 117 13.59 3.72 21.36
N GLU A 118 13.30 2.59 20.71
CA GLU A 118 12.56 2.57 19.44
C GLU A 118 11.15 3.16 19.57
N LEU A 119 10.48 2.99 20.71
CA LEU A 119 9.16 3.56 20.94
C LEU A 119 9.21 5.10 21.01
N ALA A 120 10.22 5.64 21.69
CA ALA A 120 10.47 7.07 21.77
C ALA A 120 10.83 7.64 20.38
N ASP A 121 11.80 7.04 19.70
CA ASP A 121 12.27 7.47 18.38
C ASP A 121 11.21 7.31 17.29
N GLY A 122 10.45 6.22 17.35
CA GLY A 122 9.31 5.94 16.48
C GLY A 122 8.12 6.87 16.73
N GLY A 123 8.12 7.60 17.85
CA GLY A 123 7.15 8.65 18.17
C GLY A 123 7.37 9.96 17.41
N ARG A 124 8.55 10.16 16.81
CA ARG A 124 8.79 11.25 15.87
C ARG A 124 7.86 11.10 14.66
N THR A 125 7.51 12.23 14.07
CA THR A 125 6.57 12.28 12.95
C THR A 125 7.25 12.59 11.64
N THR A 126 6.66 12.11 10.55
CA THR A 126 7.04 12.42 9.17
C THR A 126 5.77 12.66 8.34
N GLU A 127 5.91 13.26 7.17
CA GLU A 127 4.79 13.52 6.26
C GLU A 127 4.61 12.35 5.29
N CYS A 128 3.37 11.88 5.13
CA CYS A 128 3.07 10.88 4.12
C CYS A 128 3.15 11.51 2.72
N HIS A 129 4.03 11.00 1.86
CA HIS A 129 4.18 11.44 0.46
C HIS A 129 2.92 11.32 -0.42
N LEU A 130 1.88 10.59 0.01
CA LEU A 130 0.62 10.46 -0.73
C LEU A 130 -0.43 11.48 -0.28
N CYS A 131 -0.57 11.70 1.03
CA CYS A 131 -1.65 12.53 1.58
C CYS A 131 -1.20 13.77 2.35
N ASP A 132 0.10 13.95 2.56
CA ASP A 132 0.74 15.00 3.36
C ASP A 132 0.28 15.03 4.83
N LYS A 133 -0.34 13.95 5.31
CA LYS A 133 -0.67 13.82 6.73
C LYS A 133 0.60 13.57 7.52
N ILE A 134 0.70 14.24 8.66
CA ILE A 134 1.74 14.00 9.65
C ILE A 134 1.41 12.68 10.37
N VAL A 135 2.31 11.70 10.24
CA VAL A 135 2.17 10.35 10.80
C VAL A 135 3.42 10.03 11.61
N ARG A 136 3.28 9.29 12.71
CA ARG A 136 4.42 8.81 13.49
C ARG A 136 5.20 7.78 12.68
N LEU A 137 6.54 7.75 12.82
CA LEU A 137 7.39 6.81 12.09
C LEU A 137 6.95 5.36 12.32
N ARG A 138 6.61 4.99 13.57
CA ARG A 138 6.12 3.65 13.90
C ARG A 138 4.76 3.30 13.28
N ASP A 139 3.93 4.30 13.00
CA ASP A 139 2.58 4.13 12.44
C ASP A 139 2.55 4.23 10.91
N MET A 140 3.68 4.53 10.26
CA MET A 140 3.71 4.72 8.81
C MET A 140 3.27 3.46 8.04
N GLN A 141 3.66 2.27 8.52
CA GLN A 141 3.30 1.03 7.85
C GLN A 141 1.78 0.76 7.90
N THR A 142 1.14 0.99 9.04
CA THR A 142 -0.32 0.83 9.20
C THR A 142 -1.08 1.91 8.42
N HIS A 143 -0.55 3.12 8.38
CA HIS A 143 -1.05 4.21 7.54
C HIS A 143 -1.03 3.86 6.05
N MET A 144 0.08 3.32 5.53
CA MET A 144 0.19 2.88 4.13
C MET A 144 -0.76 1.72 3.81
N LYS A 145 -0.94 0.76 4.73
CA LYS A 145 -1.97 -0.30 4.56
C LYS A 145 -3.37 0.30 4.47
N THR A 146 -3.65 1.36 5.21
CA THR A 146 -4.93 2.07 5.15
C THR A 146 -5.14 2.73 3.79
N HIS A 147 -4.07 3.25 3.15
CA HIS A 147 -4.14 3.72 1.77
C HIS A 147 -4.56 2.61 0.81
N GLU A 148 -3.92 1.44 0.87
CA GLU A 148 -4.26 0.30 0.02
C GLU A 148 -5.70 -0.20 0.22
N LEU A 149 -6.17 -0.27 1.47
CA LEU A 149 -7.55 -0.67 1.75
C LEU A 149 -8.56 0.33 1.17
N ASN A 150 -8.33 1.63 1.37
CA ASN A 150 -9.19 2.68 0.81
C ASN A 150 -9.17 2.68 -0.72
N LYS A 151 -8.03 2.30 -1.33
CA LYS A 151 -7.87 2.21 -2.78
C LYS A 151 -8.84 1.20 -3.39
N VAL A 152 -8.96 0.02 -2.77
CA VAL A 152 -9.84 -1.07 -3.23
C VAL A 152 -11.32 -0.68 -3.16
N SER A 153 -11.71 0.10 -2.16
CA SER A 153 -13.11 0.53 -1.98
C SER A 153 -13.53 1.70 -2.88
N ARG A 154 -12.62 2.31 -3.65
CA ARG A 154 -12.96 3.48 -4.48
C ARG A 154 -13.79 3.08 -5.69
N SER A 155 -14.88 3.80 -5.91
CA SER A 155 -15.66 3.71 -7.15
C SER A 155 -14.87 4.30 -8.33
N PRO A 156 -15.06 3.76 -9.55
CA PRO A 156 -14.40 4.31 -10.73
C PRO A 156 -14.82 5.77 -10.99
N PRO A 157 -13.89 6.63 -11.45
CA PRO A 157 -14.19 8.01 -11.81
C PRO A 157 -15.27 8.09 -12.89
N PRO A 158 -16.29 8.95 -12.76
CA PRO A 158 -17.17 9.24 -13.88
C PRO A 158 -16.36 9.98 -14.96
N ILE A 159 -16.30 9.40 -16.15
CA ILE A 159 -15.61 10.01 -17.29
C ILE A 159 -16.51 11.01 -18.03
N CYS A 160 -15.90 11.91 -18.79
CA CYS A 160 -16.64 12.78 -19.68
C CYS A 160 -17.41 11.95 -20.73
N ARG A 161 -18.69 12.26 -20.95
CA ARG A 161 -19.53 11.58 -21.94
C ARG A 161 -19.03 11.72 -23.39
N ASN A 162 -18.20 12.73 -23.66
CA ASN A 162 -17.53 12.83 -24.95
C ASN A 162 -16.47 11.72 -25.05
N ARG A 163 -16.70 10.71 -25.89
CA ARG A 163 -15.84 9.53 -26.05
C ARG A 163 -14.42 9.87 -26.51
N ARG A 164 -14.16 11.09 -27.01
CA ARG A 164 -12.81 11.53 -27.39
C ARG A 164 -12.14 12.42 -26.35
N CYS A 165 -12.76 12.63 -25.19
CA CYS A 165 -12.23 13.50 -24.14
C CYS A 165 -11.48 12.69 -23.08
N GLY A 166 -10.16 12.83 -23.01
CA GLY A 166 -9.33 12.28 -21.93
C GLY A 166 -9.42 13.06 -20.61
N ARG A 167 -10.64 13.44 -20.18
CA ARG A 167 -10.89 14.07 -18.86
C ARG A 167 -12.05 13.37 -18.15
N THR A 168 -12.01 13.42 -16.84
CA THR A 168 -13.11 13.01 -15.96
C THR A 168 -14.20 14.10 -15.93
N ARG A 169 -15.43 13.73 -15.54
CA ARG A 169 -16.58 14.66 -15.48
C ARG A 169 -16.35 15.78 -14.47
N PHE A 170 -15.76 15.45 -13.33
CA PHE A 170 -15.58 16.37 -12.19
C PHE A 170 -14.13 16.73 -11.90
N GLY A 171 -13.23 16.42 -12.84
CA GLY A 171 -11.80 16.63 -12.69
C GLY A 171 -11.13 15.75 -11.63
N VAL A 172 -9.81 15.78 -11.67
CA VAL A 172 -8.92 15.14 -10.69
C VAL A 172 -8.17 16.24 -9.96
N GLY A 173 -8.32 16.30 -8.65
CA GLY A 173 -7.59 17.24 -7.80
C GLY A 173 -6.31 16.64 -7.24
N PRO A 174 -5.66 17.38 -6.33
CA PRO A 174 -4.42 16.92 -5.71
C PRO A 174 -4.64 15.59 -4.95
N ARG A 175 -3.58 14.81 -4.82
CA ARG A 175 -3.57 13.57 -4.00
C ARG A 175 -4.61 12.53 -4.44
N GLY A 176 -4.78 12.40 -5.75
CA GLY A 176 -5.68 11.42 -6.36
C GLY A 176 -7.14 11.57 -5.93
N ALA A 177 -7.56 12.78 -5.56
CA ALA A 177 -8.95 13.11 -5.30
C ALA A 177 -9.72 13.12 -6.62
N VAL A 178 -10.57 12.13 -6.81
CA VAL A 178 -11.52 12.08 -7.92
C VAL A 178 -12.78 12.80 -7.42
N HIS A 179 -13.43 13.64 -8.24
CA HIS A 179 -14.56 14.52 -7.88
C HIS A 179 -14.22 15.89 -7.27
N SER A 180 -13.04 16.44 -7.55
CA SER A 180 -12.60 17.69 -6.92
C SER A 180 -13.42 18.93 -7.26
N PHE A 181 -14.15 18.93 -8.38
CA PHE A 181 -15.00 20.05 -8.81
C PHE A 181 -16.50 19.70 -8.83
N ALA A 182 -16.93 18.69 -8.06
CA ALA A 182 -18.36 18.43 -7.89
C ALA A 182 -18.97 19.53 -6.99
N GLU A 183 -19.28 20.70 -7.58
CA GLU A 183 -20.02 21.73 -6.86
C GLU A 183 -21.46 21.24 -6.55
N PRO A 184 -21.94 21.38 -5.30
CA PRO A 184 -23.31 21.07 -4.95
C PRO A 184 -24.28 22.01 -5.71
N GLY A 185 -24.90 21.52 -6.78
CA GLY A 185 -25.99 22.22 -7.49
C GLY A 185 -25.75 22.49 -8.98
N SER A 186 -24.52 22.34 -9.51
CA SER A 186 -24.25 22.46 -10.95
C SER A 186 -24.33 21.08 -11.63
N VAL A 187 -25.54 20.54 -11.68
CA VAL A 187 -25.78 19.26 -12.39
C VAL A 187 -25.73 19.55 -13.89
N ASP A 188 -24.56 19.38 -14.52
CA ASP A 188 -24.51 19.25 -15.98
C ASP A 188 -25.35 18.03 -16.34
N ARG A 189 -26.55 18.29 -16.89
CA ARG A 189 -27.52 17.28 -17.33
C ARG A 189 -26.99 16.44 -18.50
N LEU A 190 -25.89 16.85 -19.14
CA LEU A 190 -25.35 16.16 -20.30
C LEU A 190 -24.18 15.24 -19.97
N GLY A 191 -23.58 15.32 -18.79
CA GLY A 191 -22.47 14.45 -18.38
C GLY A 191 -21.11 14.81 -19.00
N PHE A 192 -20.89 16.07 -19.38
CA PHE A 192 -19.60 16.55 -19.87
C PHE A 192 -18.71 17.06 -18.74
N CYS A 193 -17.40 17.07 -18.99
CA CYS A 193 -16.47 17.84 -18.17
C CYS A 193 -16.62 19.34 -18.46
N PRO A 194 -16.17 20.24 -17.56
CA PRO A 194 -16.29 21.69 -17.75
C PRO A 194 -15.78 22.19 -19.11
N GLY A 195 -14.65 21.66 -19.58
CA GLY A 195 -14.07 22.06 -20.87
C GLY A 195 -14.85 21.58 -22.11
N CYS A 196 -15.58 20.46 -22.02
CA CYS A 196 -16.46 20.03 -23.11
C CYS A 196 -17.82 20.75 -23.07
N PHE A 197 -18.25 21.16 -21.87
CA PHE A 197 -19.50 21.87 -21.66
C PHE A 197 -19.41 23.37 -21.98
N GLU A 198 -18.26 24.00 -21.74
CA GLU A 198 -18.05 25.45 -21.94
C GLU A 198 -18.49 25.96 -23.33
N PRO A 199 -18.15 25.32 -24.46
CA PRO A 199 -18.62 25.79 -25.78
C PRO A 199 -20.12 25.61 -26.03
N LEU A 200 -20.80 24.84 -25.18
CA LEU A 200 -22.24 24.58 -25.23
C LEU A 200 -23.01 25.45 -24.23
N PHE A 201 -22.32 26.03 -23.26
CA PHE A 201 -22.89 26.92 -22.27
C PHE A 201 -23.44 28.19 -22.92
N ALA A 202 -24.56 28.66 -22.39
CA ALA A 202 -25.11 29.96 -22.72
C ALA A 202 -25.80 30.52 -21.48
N THR A 203 -25.69 31.83 -21.28
CA THR A 203 -26.30 32.55 -20.16
C THR A 203 -27.81 32.73 -20.31
N VAL A 204 -28.35 32.47 -21.50
CA VAL A 204 -29.78 32.57 -21.81
C VAL A 204 -30.53 31.39 -21.20
N HIS A 205 -31.59 31.67 -20.43
CA HIS A 205 -32.47 30.67 -19.84
C HIS A 205 -33.17 29.84 -20.94
N ASP A 206 -32.84 28.55 -21.04
CA ASP A 206 -33.37 27.59 -22.03
C ASP A 206 -34.02 26.38 -21.32
N PRO A 207 -35.26 26.54 -20.80
CA PRO A 207 -35.92 25.49 -20.02
C PRO A 207 -36.23 24.23 -20.83
N ASP A 208 -36.46 24.38 -22.15
CA ASP A 208 -36.75 23.28 -23.08
C ASP A 208 -35.47 22.59 -23.62
N GLY A 209 -34.28 23.16 -23.39
CA GLY A 209 -33.02 22.67 -23.93
C GLY A 209 -32.90 22.74 -25.47
N LYS A 210 -33.77 23.51 -26.13
CA LYS A 210 -33.83 23.61 -27.61
C LYS A 210 -32.61 24.34 -28.16
N ALA A 211 -32.15 25.40 -27.48
CA ALA A 211 -30.97 26.14 -27.90
C ALA A 211 -29.70 25.29 -27.69
N MET A 212 -29.65 24.52 -26.60
CA MET A 212 -28.59 23.53 -26.35
C MET A 212 -28.51 22.49 -27.47
N ARG A 213 -29.65 21.85 -27.80
CA ARG A 213 -29.74 20.88 -28.90
C ARG A 213 -29.25 21.45 -30.23
N ARG A 214 -29.64 22.69 -30.56
CA ARG A 214 -29.18 23.40 -31.78
C ARG A 214 -27.68 23.70 -31.78
N ARG A 215 -27.05 23.93 -30.62
CA ARG A 215 -25.59 24.14 -30.53
C ARG A 215 -24.83 22.84 -30.78
N ILE A 216 -25.31 21.74 -30.20
CA ILE A 216 -24.75 20.39 -30.42
C ILE A 216 -24.90 19.99 -31.90
N GLU A 217 -26.09 20.19 -32.48
CA GLU A 217 -26.36 19.93 -33.90
C GLU A 217 -25.41 20.71 -34.82
N ARG A 218 -25.29 22.03 -34.61
CA ARG A 218 -24.35 22.86 -35.38
C ARG A 218 -22.92 22.35 -35.28
N ARG A 219 -22.45 21.95 -34.10
CA ARG A 219 -21.11 21.37 -33.94
C ARG A 219 -20.94 20.08 -34.74
N TYR A 220 -21.89 19.16 -34.71
CA TYR A 220 -21.81 17.95 -35.52
C TYR A 220 -21.79 18.25 -37.02
N LEU A 221 -22.66 19.13 -37.50
CA LEU A 221 -22.69 19.52 -38.91
C LEU A 221 -21.37 20.18 -39.34
N THR A 222 -20.83 21.10 -38.56
CA THR A 222 -19.53 21.73 -38.86
C THR A 222 -18.40 20.70 -38.92
N GLN A 223 -18.37 19.74 -38.00
CA GLN A 223 -17.34 18.68 -38.00
C GLN A 223 -17.43 17.77 -39.23
N LEU A 224 -18.64 17.42 -39.70
CA LEU A 224 -18.83 16.55 -40.86
C LEU A 224 -18.60 17.28 -42.19
N ILE A 225 -18.99 18.55 -42.29
CA ILE A 225 -18.92 19.31 -43.56
C ILE A 225 -17.55 19.99 -43.73
N ALA A 226 -17.14 20.77 -42.73
CA ALA A 226 -15.90 21.56 -42.78
C ALA A 226 -14.72 20.81 -42.17
N GLY A 227 -14.95 20.06 -41.09
CA GLY A 227 -13.88 19.45 -40.30
C GLY A 227 -13.34 20.39 -39.23
N CYS A 228 -12.45 19.87 -38.38
CA CYS A 228 -11.84 20.63 -37.28
C CYS A 228 -10.45 21.18 -37.60
N ASN A 229 -9.87 20.81 -38.76
CA ASN A 229 -8.54 21.21 -39.24
C ASN A 229 -7.36 20.85 -38.32
N LYS A 230 -7.54 19.96 -37.34
CA LYS A 230 -6.47 19.47 -36.46
C LYS A 230 -5.78 18.25 -37.06
N ALA A 231 -4.45 18.28 -37.12
CA ALA A 231 -3.62 17.22 -37.70
C ALA A 231 -3.69 15.91 -36.92
N SER A 232 -3.81 15.97 -35.59
CA SER A 232 -3.93 14.79 -34.71
C SER A 232 -5.36 14.28 -34.55
N CYS A 233 -6.35 14.87 -35.22
CA CYS A 233 -7.74 14.47 -35.03
C CYS A 233 -7.97 13.01 -35.44
N SER A 234 -8.50 12.21 -34.52
CA SER A 234 -8.90 10.82 -34.72
C SER A 234 -10.42 10.60 -34.58
N ASN A 235 -11.21 11.69 -34.62
CA ASN A 235 -12.67 11.57 -34.51
C ASN A 235 -13.30 11.12 -35.83
N GLU A 236 -13.99 9.99 -35.82
CA GLU A 236 -14.75 9.46 -36.97
C GLU A 236 -15.96 10.30 -37.36
N TRP A 237 -16.46 11.16 -36.46
CA TRP A 237 -17.54 12.12 -36.71
C TRP A 237 -17.02 13.48 -37.18
N CYS A 238 -15.80 13.51 -37.71
CA CYS A 238 -15.15 14.70 -38.24
C CYS A 238 -14.51 14.42 -39.59
N LYS A 239 -14.73 15.28 -40.58
CA LYS A 239 -14.13 15.18 -41.92
C LYS A 239 -12.60 15.11 -41.87
N THR A 240 -11.98 15.99 -41.08
CA THR A 240 -10.52 15.98 -40.86
C THR A 240 -10.08 14.67 -40.20
N GLY A 241 -10.80 14.22 -39.17
CA GLY A 241 -10.44 13.01 -38.43
C GLY A 241 -10.56 11.73 -39.26
N ARG A 242 -11.54 11.65 -40.17
CA ARG A 242 -11.67 10.56 -41.14
C ARG A 242 -10.56 10.60 -42.19
N LYS A 243 -10.23 11.78 -42.71
CA LYS A 243 -9.10 11.96 -43.64
C LYS A 243 -7.78 11.47 -43.02
N ASN A 244 -7.52 11.81 -41.76
CA ASN A 244 -6.31 11.38 -41.05
C ASN A 244 -6.24 9.86 -40.83
N GLN A 245 -7.40 9.19 -40.73
CA GLN A 245 -7.51 7.73 -40.57
C GLN A 245 -7.62 6.97 -41.91
N GLY A 246 -7.59 7.66 -43.05
CA GLY A 246 -7.80 7.04 -44.36
C GLY A 246 -9.23 6.51 -44.56
N LEU A 247 -10.21 7.04 -43.81
CA LEU A 247 -11.62 6.65 -43.93
C LEU A 247 -12.35 7.54 -44.92
N GLU A 248 -13.29 6.95 -45.67
CA GLU A 248 -14.18 7.68 -46.58
C GLU A 248 -14.95 8.79 -45.85
N PRO A 249 -15.15 9.97 -46.48
CA PRO A 249 -15.82 11.09 -45.84
C PRO A 249 -17.28 10.76 -45.53
N LYS A 250 -17.73 11.13 -44.32
CA LYS A 250 -19.07 10.82 -43.81
C LYS A 250 -19.92 12.09 -43.82
N GLY A 251 -20.97 12.12 -44.66
CA GLY A 251 -21.92 13.23 -44.73
C GLY A 251 -21.25 14.54 -45.14
N SER A 252 -20.70 14.60 -46.36
CA SER A 252 -19.95 15.77 -46.85
C SER A 252 -20.84 16.98 -47.16
N LYS A 253 -22.14 16.75 -47.35
CA LYS A 253 -23.17 17.75 -47.63
C LYS A 253 -24.21 17.77 -46.52
N THR A 254 -24.84 18.92 -46.29
CA THR A 254 -25.88 19.10 -45.25
C THR A 254 -27.05 18.12 -45.41
N SER A 255 -27.46 17.80 -46.64
CA SER A 255 -28.53 16.83 -46.94
C SER A 255 -28.21 15.40 -46.50
N GLU A 256 -26.93 15.04 -46.46
CA GLU A 256 -26.45 13.72 -46.04
C GLU A 256 -26.12 13.70 -44.54
N ALA A 257 -25.56 14.78 -43.99
CA ALA A 257 -25.18 14.87 -42.59
C ALA A 257 -26.38 14.97 -41.63
N LEU A 258 -27.44 15.69 -42.02
CA LEU A 258 -28.61 15.91 -41.17
C LEU A 258 -29.32 14.61 -40.74
N PRO A 259 -29.65 13.66 -41.64
CA PRO A 259 -30.22 12.36 -41.26
C PRO A 259 -29.34 11.55 -40.31
N MET A 260 -28.02 11.69 -40.38
CA MET A 260 -27.09 10.95 -39.53
C MET A 260 -26.97 11.52 -38.12
N VAL A 261 -27.08 12.84 -37.98
CA VAL A 261 -26.96 13.54 -36.69
C VAL A 261 -28.27 13.46 -35.91
N LYS A 262 -29.44 13.43 -36.58
CA LYS A 262 -30.76 13.37 -35.94
C LYS A 262 -30.90 12.27 -34.86
N PRO A 263 -30.53 11.00 -35.09
CA PRO A 263 -30.58 9.96 -34.06
C PRO A 263 -29.70 10.24 -32.85
N LEU A 264 -28.54 10.88 -33.04
CA LEU A 264 -27.67 11.29 -31.93
C LEU A 264 -28.32 12.40 -31.09
N LEU A 265 -29.04 13.32 -31.74
CA LEU A 265 -29.71 14.43 -31.07
C LEU A 265 -30.92 13.98 -30.25
N GLU A 266 -31.62 12.93 -30.69
CA GLU A 266 -32.75 12.35 -29.94
C GLU A 266 -32.30 11.72 -28.63
N LYS A 267 -31.07 11.19 -28.59
CA LYS A 267 -30.46 10.56 -27.41
C LYS A 267 -29.63 11.53 -26.56
N ILE A 268 -29.70 12.84 -26.79
CA ILE A 268 -28.93 13.83 -26.01
C ILE A 268 -29.19 13.72 -24.52
N TRP A 269 -30.41 13.43 -24.09
CA TRP A 269 -30.76 13.38 -22.67
C TRP A 269 -30.51 12.02 -22.01
N GLN A 270 -30.02 11.03 -22.77
CA GLN A 270 -29.65 9.71 -22.25
C GLN A 270 -28.17 9.71 -21.86
N GLU A 271 -27.86 9.77 -20.57
CA GLU A 271 -26.47 9.87 -20.08
C GLU A 271 -25.56 8.74 -20.57
N ASP A 272 -26.11 7.53 -20.77
CA ASP A 272 -25.36 6.34 -21.22
C ASP A 272 -24.94 6.38 -22.70
N THR A 273 -25.52 7.28 -23.51
CA THR A 273 -25.21 7.32 -24.94
C THR A 273 -23.97 8.18 -25.20
N PRO A 274 -22.86 7.63 -25.72
CA PRO A 274 -21.63 8.40 -25.95
C PRO A 274 -21.83 9.49 -27.02
N MET A 275 -21.11 10.59 -26.86
CA MET A 275 -21.06 11.68 -27.83
C MET A 275 -19.66 11.81 -28.45
N PHE A 276 -19.60 12.33 -29.68
CA PHE A 276 -18.38 12.32 -30.48
C PHE A 276 -18.03 13.73 -30.97
N LEU A 277 -17.65 14.60 -30.04
CA LEU A 277 -17.25 15.97 -30.35
C LEU A 277 -15.72 16.08 -30.39
N CYS A 278 -15.21 16.85 -31.36
CA CYS A 278 -13.80 17.15 -31.48
C CYS A 278 -13.35 17.94 -30.26
N VAL A 279 -12.20 17.54 -29.71
CA VAL A 279 -11.54 18.16 -28.57
C VAL A 279 -10.17 18.69 -28.99
N GLU A 280 -9.43 19.23 -28.05
CA GLU A 280 -8.04 19.66 -28.21
C GLU A 280 -7.07 18.49 -28.31
N ASP A 281 -5.91 18.73 -28.92
CA ASP A 281 -4.91 17.71 -29.22
C ASP A 281 -4.38 17.04 -27.95
N LEU A 282 -4.21 17.82 -26.87
CA LEU A 282 -3.83 17.29 -25.55
C LEU A 282 -4.86 16.27 -25.03
N ASN A 283 -6.15 16.56 -25.15
CA ASN A 283 -7.21 15.65 -24.68
C ASN A 283 -7.31 14.39 -25.55
N GLN A 284 -7.02 14.49 -26.85
CA GLN A 284 -6.93 13.31 -27.73
C GLN A 284 -5.71 12.45 -27.38
N LYS A 285 -4.55 13.07 -27.12
CA LYS A 285 -3.35 12.37 -26.66
C LYS A 285 -3.62 11.64 -25.35
N ARG A 286 -4.19 12.32 -24.35
CA ARG A 286 -4.60 11.72 -23.06
C ARG A 286 -5.51 10.52 -23.24
N TRP A 287 -6.51 10.63 -24.11
CA TRP A 287 -7.42 9.52 -24.43
C TRP A 287 -6.69 8.31 -24.99
N SER A 288 -5.85 8.51 -26.02
CA SER A 288 -5.10 7.41 -26.64
C SER A 288 -4.14 6.73 -25.67
N LEU A 289 -3.46 7.49 -24.80
CA LEU A 289 -2.58 6.92 -23.77
C LEU A 289 -3.38 6.16 -22.70
N ALA A 290 -4.55 6.67 -22.32
CA ALA A 290 -5.43 5.99 -21.38
C ALA A 290 -5.97 4.66 -21.95
N GLU A 291 -6.36 4.63 -23.24
CA GLU A 291 -6.75 3.39 -23.92
C GLU A 291 -5.60 2.38 -24.00
N MET A 292 -4.37 2.84 -24.27
CA MET A 292 -3.18 2.00 -24.28
C MET A 292 -2.94 1.35 -22.91
N LEU A 293 -2.96 2.12 -21.82
CA LEU A 293 -2.78 1.58 -20.46
C LEU A 293 -3.95 0.68 -20.04
N ALA A 294 -5.17 1.01 -20.44
CA ALA A 294 -6.33 0.17 -20.16
C ALA A 294 -6.26 -1.19 -20.90
N ALA A 295 -5.59 -1.23 -22.06
CA ALA A 295 -5.38 -2.46 -22.82
C ALA A 295 -4.42 -3.44 -22.12
N GLU A 296 -3.57 -2.97 -21.21
CA GLU A 296 -2.76 -3.84 -20.33
C GLU A 296 -3.64 -4.64 -19.34
N ASN A 297 -4.92 -4.29 -19.21
CA ASN A 297 -5.94 -4.92 -18.37
C ASN A 297 -5.62 -4.96 -16.86
N VAL A 298 -4.65 -4.15 -16.39
CA VAL A 298 -4.33 -4.01 -14.96
C VAL A 298 -5.29 -3.04 -14.27
N PHE A 299 -5.68 -1.96 -14.95
CA PHE A 299 -6.52 -0.89 -14.42
C PHE A 299 -7.79 -0.68 -15.28
N GLY A 300 -8.81 -0.05 -14.70
CA GLY A 300 -10.01 0.41 -15.42
C GLY A 300 -9.71 1.59 -16.33
N LEU A 301 -10.42 1.71 -17.46
CA LEU A 301 -10.24 2.81 -18.41
C LEU A 301 -10.50 4.16 -17.74
N GLU A 302 -11.48 4.21 -16.85
CA GLU A 302 -11.88 5.38 -16.07
C GLU A 302 -10.72 5.91 -15.22
N TRP A 303 -9.98 5.00 -14.59
CA TRP A 303 -8.79 5.33 -13.82
C TRP A 303 -7.63 5.77 -14.70
N CYS A 304 -7.43 5.13 -15.85
CA CYS A 304 -6.42 5.54 -16.83
C CYS A 304 -6.70 6.96 -17.36
N ILE A 305 -7.97 7.32 -17.59
CA ILE A 305 -8.37 8.67 -17.99
C ILE A 305 -8.11 9.68 -16.87
N ALA A 306 -8.42 9.34 -15.62
CA ALA A 306 -8.11 10.18 -14.47
C ALA A 306 -6.60 10.43 -14.32
N ALA A 307 -5.78 9.40 -14.47
CA ALA A 307 -4.32 9.52 -14.46
C ALA A 307 -3.81 10.42 -15.59
N ALA A 308 -4.35 10.25 -16.81
CA ALA A 308 -3.98 11.06 -17.96
C ALA A 308 -4.33 12.55 -17.77
N GLU A 309 -5.43 12.83 -17.08
CA GLU A 309 -5.83 14.19 -16.71
C GLU A 309 -4.89 14.80 -15.67
N ALA A 310 -4.59 14.07 -14.60
CA ALA A 310 -3.74 14.53 -13.50
C ALA A 310 -2.29 14.81 -13.95
N GLU A 311 -1.71 13.91 -14.73
CA GLU A 311 -0.30 13.94 -15.13
C GLU A 311 -0.07 14.53 -16.53
N ASN A 312 -1.08 15.24 -17.07
CA ASN A 312 -1.01 15.90 -18.37
C ASN A 312 -0.62 15.00 -19.57
N GLY A 313 -0.81 13.68 -19.47
CA GLY A 313 -0.47 12.73 -20.54
C GLY A 313 1.02 12.35 -20.59
N ASP A 314 1.72 12.40 -19.46
CA ASP A 314 3.02 11.76 -19.25
C ASP A 314 2.83 10.30 -18.82
N LEU A 315 3.32 9.36 -19.63
CA LEU A 315 3.10 7.92 -19.42
C LEU A 315 3.70 7.38 -18.11
N ASP A 316 4.89 7.84 -17.74
CA ASP A 316 5.59 7.30 -16.57
C ASP A 316 4.93 7.78 -15.30
N ASN A 317 4.59 9.07 -15.25
CA ASN A 317 3.86 9.66 -14.13
C ASN A 317 2.44 9.10 -14.02
N MET A 318 1.76 8.84 -15.15
CA MET A 318 0.45 8.18 -15.16
C MET A 318 0.50 6.81 -14.47
N ARG A 319 1.54 6.01 -14.71
CA ARG A 319 1.71 4.69 -14.08
C ARG A 319 1.92 4.82 -12.57
N VAL A 320 2.76 5.76 -12.13
CA VAL A 320 2.98 6.03 -10.70
C VAL A 320 1.66 6.47 -10.03
N TRP A 321 0.91 7.36 -10.68
CA TRP A 321 -0.38 7.82 -10.17
C TRP A 321 -1.38 6.66 -10.02
N LEU A 322 -1.49 5.77 -11.02
CA LEU A 322 -2.36 4.59 -10.95
C LEU A 322 -1.94 3.63 -9.82
N GLN A 323 -0.64 3.42 -9.65
CA GLN A 323 -0.11 2.59 -8.56
C GLN A 323 -0.42 3.18 -7.18
N ASN A 324 -0.52 4.49 -7.04
CA ASN A 324 -0.83 5.14 -5.77
C ASN A 324 -2.33 5.25 -5.50
N TRP A 325 -3.17 5.40 -6.55
CA TRP A 325 -4.57 5.84 -6.37
C TRP A 325 -5.64 4.93 -6.96
N ALA A 326 -5.34 4.12 -7.97
CA ALA A 326 -6.33 3.28 -8.67
C ALA A 326 -6.35 1.80 -8.20
N PRO A 327 -7.52 1.21 -7.91
CA PRO A 327 -7.63 -0.22 -7.64
C PRO A 327 -7.20 -1.03 -8.87
N ARG A 328 -6.48 -2.13 -8.64
CA ARG A 328 -6.18 -3.10 -9.69
C ARG A 328 -7.44 -3.92 -9.97
N LYS A 329 -7.65 -4.28 -11.24
CA LYS A 329 -8.66 -5.27 -11.59
C LYS A 329 -8.25 -6.62 -10.98
N VAL A 330 -9.23 -7.32 -10.40
CA VAL A 330 -9.08 -8.68 -9.87
C VAL A 330 -9.37 -9.68 -10.96
#